data_AF-A0A956YW30-F1
#
_entry.id   AF-A0A956YW30-F1
#
_cell.length_a   1.000
_cell.length_b   1.000
_cell.length_c   1.000
_cell.angle_alpha   90.00
_cell.angle_beta   90.00
_cell.angle_gamma   90.00
#
_symmetry.space_group_name_H-M   'P 1'
#
loop_
_entity.id
_entity.type
_entity.pdbx_description
1 polymer ?
#
loop_
_entity_poly.entity_id
_entity_poly.type
_entity_poly.pdbx_seq_one_letter_code
_entity_poly.pdbx_strand_id
1 'polypeptide(L)'
;SFQIGKIEMVTNTGTYLDCPFHRYADGKDLSEVGLEAFVDLPGLVIRAPYSAGLAVERSAFAAADVRGKAVLIHTGWGDAHWNTEPYYENHPFLTEAAAEYLRDQGARLVGIDSHNIDDTHGKTRPAHTVLLRADILICEHMCNLGALPDEGFTFTAAPPKFKGVGTFPVRAFARLP
;
A
#
# COMPACT_ATOMS: atom_id res chain seq x y z
N SER A 1 28.14 20.24 -21.10
CA SER A 1 26.81 20.83 -20.82
C SER A 1 26.04 19.86 -19.95
N PHE A 2 25.05 20.34 -19.19
CA PHE A 2 24.19 19.51 -18.34
C PHE A 2 22.73 19.64 -18.78
N GLN A 3 21.97 18.57 -18.58
CA GLN A 3 20.51 18.59 -18.71
C GLN A 3 19.90 18.85 -17.33
N ILE A 4 18.92 19.75 -17.25
CA ILE A 4 18.19 20.08 -16.02
C ILE A 4 16.70 19.85 -16.31
N GLY A 5 16.02 19.09 -15.46
CA GLY A 5 14.58 18.80 -15.57
C GLY A 5 13.76 19.46 -14.45
N LYS A 6 12.48 19.73 -14.74
CA LYS A 6 11.44 20.10 -13.76
C LYS A 6 10.37 19.02 -13.77
N ILE A 7 9.88 18.64 -12.59
CA ILE A 7 8.72 17.75 -12.43
C ILE A 7 7.63 18.54 -11.70
N GLU A 8 6.40 18.41 -12.18
CA GLU A 8 5.18 18.92 -11.56
C GLU A 8 4.14 17.80 -11.63
N MET A 9 3.64 17.37 -10.48
CA MET A 9 2.76 16.20 -10.40
C MET A 9 1.91 16.22 -9.12
N VAL A 10 0.80 15.49 -9.15
CA VAL A 10 0.05 15.15 -7.93
C VAL A 10 0.79 14.01 -7.22
N THR A 11 0.90 14.09 -5.90
CA THR A 11 1.82 13.21 -5.16
C THR A 11 1.32 11.77 -4.98
N ASN A 12 0.04 11.52 -5.22
CA ASN A 12 -0.56 10.20 -5.32
C ASN A 12 -0.61 9.72 -6.79
N THR A 13 0.53 9.72 -7.48
CA THR A 13 0.64 9.27 -8.88
C THR A 13 1.52 8.03 -9.01
N GLY A 14 1.05 7.01 -9.73
CA GLY A 14 1.78 5.75 -9.90
C GLY A 14 1.84 4.96 -8.60
N THR A 15 2.86 4.12 -8.41
CA THR A 15 3.10 3.49 -7.10
C THR A 15 3.57 4.54 -6.11
N TYR A 16 2.81 4.78 -5.05
CA TYR A 16 3.12 5.76 -4.01
C TYR A 16 2.88 5.19 -2.62
N LEU A 17 3.43 5.89 -1.63
CA LEU A 17 3.24 5.60 -0.22
C LEU A 17 2.39 6.68 0.43
N ASP A 18 1.43 6.29 1.24
CA ASP A 18 0.66 7.17 2.13
C ASP A 18 1.13 7.03 3.57
N CYS A 19 1.25 8.17 4.24
CA CYS A 19 1.54 8.27 5.66
C CYS A 19 0.39 8.95 6.42
N PRO A 20 0.43 8.98 7.77
CA PRO A 20 -0.67 9.51 8.58
C PRO A 20 -1.19 10.89 8.16
N PHE A 21 -0.29 11.78 7.74
CA PHE A 21 -0.65 13.13 7.29
C PHE A 21 -1.62 13.15 6.10
N HIS A 22 -1.65 12.10 5.26
CA HIS A 22 -2.60 12.03 4.15
C HIS A 22 -4.06 12.08 4.63
N ARG A 23 -4.33 11.49 5.81
CA ARG A 23 -5.68 11.40 6.38
C ARG A 23 -5.91 12.34 7.56
N TYR A 24 -4.86 12.63 8.33
CA TYR A 24 -4.93 13.33 9.61
C TYR A 24 -4.00 14.54 9.60
N ALA A 25 -4.54 15.75 9.75
CA ALA A 25 -3.73 16.97 9.71
C ALA A 25 -2.68 17.06 10.84
N ASP A 26 -2.87 16.32 11.92
CA ASP A 26 -1.95 16.15 13.06
C ASP A 26 -1.08 14.88 12.96
N GLY A 27 -1.23 14.08 11.89
CA GLY A 27 -0.43 12.90 11.63
C GLY A 27 0.97 13.22 11.11
N LYS A 28 1.91 12.30 11.31
CA LYS A 28 3.28 12.40 10.80
C LYS A 28 3.29 12.54 9.28
N ASP A 29 4.02 13.53 8.78
CA ASP A 29 4.31 13.66 7.35
C ASP A 29 5.52 12.80 6.92
N LEU A 30 5.81 12.73 5.61
CA LEU A 30 6.92 11.91 5.08
C LEU A 30 8.31 12.33 5.59
N SER A 31 8.45 13.51 6.20
CA SER A 31 9.69 13.94 6.84
C SER A 31 9.85 13.48 8.29
N GLU A 32 8.76 13.01 8.91
CA GLU A 32 8.67 12.61 10.32
C GLU A 32 8.56 11.09 10.51
N VAL A 33 8.11 10.35 9.49
CA VAL A 33 8.09 8.87 9.52
C VAL A 33 9.52 8.31 9.46
N GLY A 34 9.86 7.42 10.41
CA GLY A 34 11.16 6.75 10.47
C GLY A 34 11.36 5.71 9.36
N LEU A 35 12.61 5.50 8.94
CA LEU A 35 12.95 4.56 7.85
C LEU A 35 12.53 3.12 8.15
N GLU A 36 12.54 2.72 9.42
CA GLU A 36 12.13 1.40 9.89
C GLU A 36 10.67 1.05 9.58
N ALA A 37 9.85 2.04 9.20
CA ALA A 37 8.46 1.83 8.82
C ALA A 37 8.28 1.44 7.34
N PHE A 38 9.32 1.54 6.50
CA PHE A 38 9.22 1.28 5.05
C PHE A 38 10.51 0.81 4.37
N VAL A 39 11.60 0.58 5.11
CA VAL A 39 12.88 0.06 4.59
C VAL A 39 13.13 -1.35 5.14
N ASP A 40 13.50 -2.26 4.25
CA ASP A 40 13.89 -3.65 4.56
C ASP A 40 12.90 -4.41 5.46
N LEU A 41 11.60 -4.08 5.35
CA LEU A 41 10.55 -4.78 6.08
C LEU A 41 10.49 -6.24 5.63
N PRO A 42 10.32 -7.22 6.54
CA PRO A 42 10.00 -8.58 6.13
C PRO A 42 8.71 -8.56 5.30
N GLY A 43 8.80 -9.09 4.08
CA GLY A 43 7.68 -9.10 3.15
C GLY A 43 6.79 -10.32 3.33
N LEU A 44 5.50 -10.11 3.18
CA LEU A 44 4.46 -11.15 3.17
C LEU A 44 3.50 -10.84 2.03
N VAL A 45 3.34 -11.74 1.08
CA VAL A 45 2.32 -11.63 0.03
C VAL A 45 1.06 -12.39 0.46
N ILE A 46 -0.08 -11.71 0.40
CA ILE A 46 -1.40 -12.30 0.60
C ILE A 46 -2.07 -12.44 -0.76
N ARG A 47 -2.36 -13.68 -1.16
CA ARG A 47 -3.03 -13.98 -2.44
C ARG A 47 -4.54 -13.86 -2.26
N ALA A 48 -5.13 -12.83 -2.86
CA ALA A 48 -6.57 -12.54 -2.79
C ALA A 48 -7.11 -12.22 -4.18
N PRO A 49 -7.14 -13.20 -5.10
CA PRO A 49 -7.44 -12.95 -6.51
C PRO A 49 -8.83 -12.33 -6.68
N TYR A 50 -8.94 -11.29 -7.51
CA TYR A 50 -10.21 -10.56 -7.70
C TYR A 50 -11.33 -11.45 -8.28
N SER A 51 -10.99 -12.59 -8.87
CA SER A 51 -11.95 -13.61 -9.33
C SER A 51 -12.75 -14.28 -8.20
N ALA A 52 -12.24 -14.21 -6.96
CA ALA A 52 -12.95 -14.66 -5.76
C ALA A 52 -13.85 -13.58 -5.14
N GLY A 53 -13.76 -12.33 -5.62
CA GLY A 53 -14.46 -11.16 -5.11
C GLY A 53 -13.57 -9.92 -5.05
N LEU A 54 -14.18 -8.74 -5.09
CA LEU A 54 -13.45 -7.46 -5.00
C LEU A 54 -13.09 -7.10 -3.55
N ALA A 55 -13.92 -7.47 -2.58
CA ALA A 55 -13.69 -7.21 -1.17
C ALA A 55 -12.67 -8.21 -0.60
N VAL A 56 -11.51 -7.71 -0.17
CA VAL A 56 -10.51 -8.49 0.55
C VAL A 56 -10.90 -8.53 2.02
N GLU A 57 -11.48 -9.67 2.40
CA GLU A 57 -12.03 -9.94 3.72
C GLU A 57 -10.94 -10.32 4.73
N ARG A 58 -11.25 -10.15 6.03
CA ARG A 58 -10.37 -10.54 7.14
C ARG A 58 -9.88 -11.99 7.03
N SER A 59 -10.70 -12.89 6.51
CA SER A 59 -10.38 -14.31 6.36
C SER A 59 -9.13 -14.57 5.52
N ALA A 60 -8.78 -13.67 4.59
CA ALA A 60 -7.57 -13.76 3.78
C ALA A 60 -6.27 -13.71 4.61
N PHE A 61 -6.33 -13.18 5.84
CA PHE A 61 -5.16 -12.96 6.71
C PHE A 61 -5.13 -13.89 7.93
N ALA A 62 -6.15 -14.72 8.13
CA ALA A 62 -6.35 -15.45 9.39
C ALA A 62 -5.25 -16.46 9.72
N ALA A 63 -4.56 -17.00 8.72
CA ALA A 63 -3.48 -17.98 8.89
C ALA A 63 -2.07 -17.36 8.84
N ALA A 64 -1.96 -16.06 8.54
CA ALA A 64 -0.67 -15.42 8.29
C ALA A 64 -0.18 -14.63 9.51
N ASP A 65 1.11 -14.73 9.82
CA ASP A 65 1.76 -13.83 10.78
C ASP A 65 2.13 -12.52 10.08
N VAL A 66 1.34 -11.48 10.32
CA VAL A 66 1.51 -10.15 9.71
C VAL A 66 2.38 -9.21 10.54
N ARG A 67 2.77 -9.62 11.76
CA ARG A 67 3.36 -8.71 12.76
C ARG A 67 4.69 -8.15 12.29
N GLY A 68 4.79 -6.82 12.24
CA GLY A 68 5.99 -6.10 11.83
C GLY A 68 6.33 -6.23 10.34
N LYS A 69 5.45 -6.83 9.52
CA LYS A 69 5.71 -7.10 8.10
C LYS A 69 5.12 -6.02 7.19
N ALA A 70 5.66 -5.96 5.97
CA ALA A 70 4.98 -5.37 4.83
C ALA A 70 4.03 -6.42 4.24
N VAL A 71 2.73 -6.22 4.42
CA VAL A 71 1.67 -7.11 3.94
C VAL A 71 1.24 -6.64 2.55
N LEU A 72 1.62 -7.35 1.51
CA LEU A 72 1.37 -7.00 0.11
C LEU A 72 0.21 -7.84 -0.43
N ILE A 73 -0.93 -7.21 -0.68
CA ILE A 73 -2.14 -7.88 -1.16
C ILE A 73 -2.05 -7.98 -2.68
N HIS A 74 -1.88 -9.21 -3.18
CA HIS A 74 -1.89 -9.52 -4.60
C HIS A 74 -3.27 -9.98 -5.02
N THR A 75 -3.99 -9.09 -5.71
CA THR A 75 -5.32 -9.36 -6.26
C THR A 75 -5.28 -9.78 -7.72
N GLY A 76 -4.18 -9.51 -8.42
CA GLY A 76 -4.04 -9.70 -9.87
C GLY A 76 -4.69 -8.58 -10.69
N TRP A 77 -5.23 -7.55 -10.03
CA TRP A 77 -5.90 -6.44 -10.72
C TRP A 77 -4.92 -5.59 -11.53
N GLY A 78 -3.80 -5.22 -10.91
CA GLY A 78 -2.71 -4.50 -11.58
C GLY A 78 -2.16 -5.27 -12.78
N ASP A 79 -2.00 -6.59 -12.64
CA ASP A 79 -1.50 -7.44 -13.72
C ASP A 79 -2.46 -7.47 -14.93
N ALA A 80 -3.77 -7.46 -14.69
CA ALA A 80 -4.78 -7.57 -15.75
C ALA A 80 -5.21 -6.23 -16.36
N HIS A 81 -5.19 -5.15 -15.58
CA HIS A 81 -5.88 -3.91 -15.96
C HIS A 81 -4.98 -2.67 -15.96
N TRP A 82 -3.72 -2.73 -15.54
CA TRP A 82 -2.87 -1.54 -15.45
C TRP A 82 -2.90 -0.65 -16.70
N ASN A 83 -3.06 0.67 -16.47
CA ASN A 83 -3.13 1.69 -17.52
C ASN A 83 -4.27 1.48 -18.53
N THR A 84 -5.41 0.95 -18.06
CA THR A 84 -6.66 0.86 -18.82
C THR A 84 -7.80 1.51 -18.04
N GLU A 85 -8.87 1.93 -18.71
CA GLU A 85 -10.06 2.49 -18.05
C GLU A 85 -10.63 1.56 -16.97
N PRO A 86 -10.76 0.23 -17.19
CA PRO A 86 -11.21 -0.69 -16.15
C PRO A 86 -10.41 -0.64 -14.86
N TYR A 87 -9.12 -0.26 -14.89
CA TYR A 87 -8.30 -0.22 -13.69
C TYR A 87 -8.88 0.65 -12.57
N TYR A 88 -9.53 1.76 -12.97
CA TYR A 88 -10.03 2.79 -12.07
C TYR A 88 -11.47 2.54 -11.61
N GLU A 89 -12.15 1.53 -12.16
CA GLU A 89 -13.55 1.23 -11.87
C GLU A 89 -13.70 -0.18 -11.29
N ASN A 90 -14.52 -0.35 -10.25
CA ASN A 90 -14.83 -1.68 -9.68
C ASN A 90 -13.59 -2.50 -9.30
N HIS A 91 -12.57 -1.83 -8.76
CA HIS A 91 -11.32 -2.47 -8.37
C HIS A 91 -11.43 -3.20 -7.02
N PRO A 92 -10.56 -4.18 -6.74
CA PRO A 92 -10.46 -4.78 -5.42
C PRO A 92 -10.04 -3.78 -4.35
N PHE A 93 -10.52 -4.00 -3.13
CA PHE A 93 -10.28 -3.13 -1.97
C PHE A 93 -10.22 -3.94 -0.67
N LEU A 94 -9.62 -3.36 0.36
CA LEU A 94 -9.54 -3.93 1.70
C LEU A 94 -10.79 -3.54 2.52
N THR A 95 -11.44 -4.51 3.13
CA THR A 95 -12.59 -4.25 4.02
C THR A 95 -12.15 -3.58 5.32
N GLU A 96 -13.06 -2.86 5.99
CA GLU A 96 -12.81 -2.27 7.31
C GLU A 96 -12.38 -3.35 8.33
N ALA A 97 -13.09 -4.48 8.37
CA ALA A 97 -12.77 -5.59 9.27
C ALA A 97 -11.37 -6.18 9.02
N ALA A 98 -10.91 -6.20 7.76
CA ALA A 98 -9.55 -6.62 7.43
C ALA A 98 -8.50 -5.58 7.85
N ALA A 99 -8.78 -4.28 7.64
CA ALA A 99 -7.91 -3.20 8.10
C ALA A 99 -7.75 -3.19 9.63
N GLU A 100 -8.85 -3.39 10.37
CA GLU A 100 -8.83 -3.51 11.83
C GLU A 100 -8.03 -4.73 12.29
N TYR A 101 -8.18 -5.87 11.61
CA TYR A 101 -7.38 -7.05 11.90
C TYR A 101 -5.89 -6.80 11.69
N LEU A 102 -5.49 -6.19 10.56
CA LEU A 102 -4.09 -5.86 10.27
C LEU A 102 -3.50 -4.89 11.30
N ARG A 103 -4.29 -3.90 11.73
CA ARG A 103 -3.94 -3.02 12.85
C ARG A 103 -3.68 -3.81 14.12
N ASP A 104 -4.64 -4.62 14.55
CA ASP A 104 -4.60 -5.33 15.83
C ASP A 104 -3.50 -6.40 15.85
N GLN A 105 -3.20 -7.01 14.70
CA GLN A 105 -2.10 -7.95 14.54
C GLN A 105 -0.74 -7.27 14.32
N GLY A 106 -0.71 -5.94 14.19
CA GLY A 106 0.53 -5.15 14.18
C GLY A 106 1.31 -5.22 12.87
N ALA A 107 0.62 -5.23 11.73
CA ALA A 107 1.24 -4.96 10.43
C ALA A 107 1.99 -3.61 10.45
N ARG A 108 2.97 -3.44 9.56
CA ARG A 108 3.78 -2.20 9.47
C ARG A 108 3.50 -1.39 8.23
N LEU A 109 3.26 -2.08 7.14
CA LEU A 109 2.86 -1.50 5.87
C LEU A 109 1.86 -2.42 5.23
N VAL A 110 0.83 -1.86 4.58
CA VAL A 110 -0.13 -2.62 3.78
C VAL A 110 -0.06 -2.12 2.34
N GLY A 111 0.25 -3.02 1.41
CA GLY A 111 0.33 -2.74 -0.01
C GLY A 111 -0.82 -3.39 -0.77
N ILE A 112 -1.26 -2.80 -1.88
CA ILE A 112 -2.26 -3.41 -2.78
C ILE A 112 -1.94 -3.10 -4.24
N ASP A 113 -2.19 -4.06 -5.12
CA ASP A 113 -2.01 -3.93 -6.57
C ASP A 113 -3.26 -3.40 -7.32
N SER A 114 -4.10 -2.62 -6.63
CA SER A 114 -5.32 -2.02 -7.18
C SER A 114 -5.27 -0.48 -7.15
N HIS A 115 -6.32 0.16 -7.67
CA HIS A 115 -6.41 1.63 -7.76
C HIS A 115 -6.44 2.33 -6.40
N ASN A 116 -7.15 1.75 -5.44
CA ASN A 116 -7.25 2.28 -4.08
C ASN A 116 -7.47 1.13 -3.09
N ILE A 117 -6.93 1.24 -1.89
CA ILE A 117 -7.12 0.25 -0.83
C ILE A 117 -8.53 0.32 -0.24
N ASP A 118 -9.24 1.43 -0.40
CA ASP A 118 -10.65 1.58 -0.02
C ASP A 118 -11.59 1.41 -1.22
N ASP A 119 -12.84 1.02 -0.93
CA ASP A 119 -13.92 1.08 -1.90
C ASP A 119 -14.21 2.54 -2.33
N THR A 120 -14.16 2.78 -3.63
CA THR A 120 -14.37 4.10 -4.25
C THR A 120 -15.82 4.37 -4.67
N HIS A 121 -16.73 3.40 -4.62
CA HIS A 121 -18.16 3.61 -4.88
C HIS A 121 -18.81 4.53 -3.84
N GLY A 122 -18.31 4.48 -2.61
CA GLY A 122 -18.73 5.32 -1.50
C GLY A 122 -17.82 6.52 -1.23
N LYS A 123 -18.19 7.32 -0.22
CA LYS A 123 -17.36 8.42 0.31
C LYS A 123 -16.59 8.05 1.57
N THR A 124 -16.75 6.83 2.06
CA THR A 124 -16.05 6.31 3.25
C THR A 124 -14.67 5.81 2.86
N ARG A 125 -13.69 5.98 3.75
CA ARG A 125 -12.31 5.49 3.57
C ARG A 125 -11.83 4.75 4.81
N PRO A 126 -12.49 3.64 5.20
CA PRO A 126 -12.21 2.93 6.45
C PRO A 126 -10.79 2.37 6.50
N ALA A 127 -10.23 1.80 5.42
CA ALA A 127 -8.88 1.27 5.41
C ALA A 127 -7.84 2.36 5.66
N HIS A 128 -7.91 3.48 4.92
CA HIS A 128 -7.06 4.64 5.20
C HIS A 128 -7.24 5.15 6.63
N THR A 129 -8.49 5.26 7.09
CA THR A 129 -8.80 5.78 8.43
C THR A 129 -8.20 4.89 9.51
N VAL A 130 -8.40 3.58 9.44
CA VAL A 130 -7.95 2.61 10.44
C VAL A 130 -6.42 2.46 10.44
N LEU A 131 -5.82 2.24 9.27
CA LEU A 131 -4.39 1.93 9.16
C LEU A 131 -3.54 3.16 9.48
N LEU A 132 -3.84 4.31 8.87
CA LEU A 132 -3.05 5.52 9.05
C LEU A 132 -3.17 6.12 10.46
N ARG A 133 -4.29 5.88 11.17
CA ARG A 133 -4.42 6.28 12.58
C ARG A 133 -3.52 5.49 13.51
N ALA A 134 -3.15 4.28 13.09
CA ALA A 134 -2.29 3.37 13.82
C ALA A 134 -0.82 3.42 13.36
N ASP A 135 -0.44 4.47 12.61
CA ASP A 135 0.88 4.62 12.00
C ASP A 135 1.27 3.45 11.06
N ILE A 136 0.29 2.77 10.45
CA ILE A 136 0.51 1.72 9.44
C ILE A 136 0.41 2.35 8.05
N LEU A 137 1.52 2.32 7.32
CA LEU A 137 1.64 2.96 6.01
C LEU A 137 0.91 2.17 4.93
N ILE A 138 0.51 2.86 3.86
CA ILE A 138 -0.21 2.25 2.74
C ILE A 138 0.59 2.43 1.46
N CYS A 139 0.71 1.39 0.63
CA CYS A 139 1.33 1.47 -0.69
C CYS A 139 0.34 1.02 -1.77
N GLU A 140 -0.12 1.96 -2.59
CA GLU A 140 -1.12 1.69 -3.65
C GLU A 140 -0.45 1.53 -5.02
N HIS A 141 -1.23 1.08 -6.01
CA HIS A 141 -0.77 0.91 -7.38
C HIS A 141 0.47 0.02 -7.51
N MET A 142 0.58 -1.01 -6.68
CA MET A 142 1.67 -1.96 -6.79
C MET A 142 1.51 -2.82 -8.05
N CYS A 143 2.62 -3.37 -8.53
CA CYS A 143 2.62 -4.26 -9.68
C CYS A 143 3.61 -5.41 -9.45
N ASN A 144 3.49 -6.46 -10.27
CA ASN A 144 4.44 -7.59 -10.29
C ASN A 144 4.52 -8.36 -8.94
N LEU A 145 3.47 -8.28 -8.10
CA LEU A 145 3.40 -9.05 -6.85
C LEU A 145 3.31 -10.55 -7.11
N GLY A 146 2.82 -10.96 -8.29
CA GLY A 146 2.80 -12.35 -8.74
C GLY A 146 4.18 -13.01 -8.86
N ALA A 147 5.24 -12.22 -9.02
CA ALA A 147 6.62 -12.73 -9.15
C ALA A 147 7.33 -12.97 -7.81
N LEU A 148 6.74 -12.51 -6.70
CA LEU A 148 7.33 -12.66 -5.37
C LEU A 148 6.94 -14.02 -4.77
N PRO A 149 7.82 -14.65 -3.96
CA PRO A 149 7.39 -15.72 -3.06
C PRO A 149 6.44 -15.16 -2.00
N ASP A 150 5.66 -16.02 -1.35
CA ASP A 150 4.71 -15.56 -0.32
C ASP A 150 5.43 -14.97 0.90
N GLU A 151 6.61 -15.47 1.25
CA GLU A 151 7.46 -14.98 2.33
C GLU A 151 8.95 -15.13 1.97
N GLY A 152 9.84 -14.64 2.86
CA GLY A 152 11.29 -14.84 2.73
C GLY A 152 12.01 -13.76 1.92
N PHE A 153 11.37 -12.60 1.70
CA PHE A 153 11.98 -11.43 1.07
C PHE A 153 11.91 -10.21 1.98
N THR A 154 12.65 -9.16 1.61
CA THR A 154 12.54 -7.83 2.24
C THR A 154 11.92 -6.83 1.27
N PHE A 155 11.10 -5.93 1.78
CA PHE A 155 10.38 -4.92 1.01
C PHE A 155 10.79 -3.51 1.43
N THR A 156 11.00 -2.64 0.43
CA THR A 156 11.30 -1.22 0.65
C THR A 156 10.40 -0.35 -0.23
N ALA A 157 9.82 0.70 0.37
CA ALA A 157 9.01 1.72 -0.29
C ALA A 157 9.33 3.11 0.27
N ALA A 158 10.60 3.50 0.24
CA ALA A 158 11.05 4.77 0.80
C ALA A 158 10.66 5.97 -0.09
N PRO A 159 9.91 6.96 0.44
CA PRO A 159 9.64 8.22 -0.25
C PRO A 159 10.78 9.22 -0.03
N PRO A 160 10.92 10.26 -0.88
CA PRO A 160 11.72 11.41 -0.55
C PRO A 160 11.26 12.06 0.75
N LYS A 161 12.23 12.56 1.53
CA LYS A 161 11.96 13.22 2.81
C LYS A 161 11.37 14.63 2.59
N PHE A 162 10.05 14.72 2.43
CA PHE A 162 9.36 15.96 2.09
C PHE A 162 8.42 16.40 3.22
N LYS A 163 8.61 17.62 3.73
CA LYS A 163 7.80 18.19 4.82
C LYS A 163 6.45 18.70 4.30
N GLY A 164 5.37 18.44 5.05
CA GLY A 164 4.01 18.87 4.74
C GLY A 164 3.35 18.08 3.62
N VAL A 165 3.86 16.87 3.33
CA VAL A 165 3.36 16.00 2.27
C VAL A 165 3.01 14.64 2.87
N GLY A 166 1.80 14.16 2.58
CA GLY A 166 1.26 12.91 3.13
C GLY A 166 1.38 11.71 2.19
N THR A 167 1.62 11.95 0.91
CA THR A 167 1.74 10.92 -0.12
C THR A 167 2.89 11.27 -1.05
N PHE A 168 3.64 10.31 -1.58
CA PHE A 168 4.61 10.59 -2.64
C PHE A 168 4.96 9.33 -3.44
N PRO A 169 5.26 9.42 -4.75
CA PRO A 169 5.67 8.26 -5.52
C PRO A 169 6.94 7.61 -4.97
N VAL A 170 6.96 6.29 -5.00
CA VAL A 170 8.10 5.49 -4.52
C VAL A 170 8.56 4.54 -5.61
N ARG A 171 9.85 4.23 -5.60
CA ARG A 171 10.35 3.05 -6.30
C ARG A 171 10.26 1.88 -5.34
N ALA A 172 9.08 1.29 -5.20
CA ALA A 172 8.89 0.10 -4.37
C ALA A 172 9.68 -1.08 -4.97
N PHE A 173 10.40 -1.82 -4.13
CA PHE A 173 11.12 -3.02 -4.55
C PHE A 173 11.18 -4.07 -3.45
N ALA A 174 11.31 -5.32 -3.89
CA ALA A 174 11.61 -6.46 -3.04
C ALA A 174 13.04 -6.95 -3.31
N ARG A 175 13.76 -7.34 -2.25
CA ARG A 175 15.02 -8.06 -2.36
C ARG A 175 14.79 -9.52 -1.97
N LEU A 176 14.98 -10.40 -2.94
CA LEU A 176 14.93 -11.85 -2.77
C LEU A 176 16.27 -12.36 -2.19
N PRO A 177 16.29 -13.54 -1.56
CA PRO A 177 17.51 -14.20 -1.08
C PRO A 177 18.55 -14.45 -2.18
#